data_AF-A0A1E5A731-F1
#
_entry.id   AF-A0A1E5A731-F1
#
_cell.length_a   1.000
_cell.length_b   1.000
_cell.length_c   1.000
_cell.angle_alpha   90.00
_cell.angle_beta   90.00
_cell.angle_gamma   90.00
#
_symmetry.space_group_name_H-M   'P 1'
#
loop_
_entity.id
_entity.type
_entity.pdbx_description
1 polymer ?
#
loop_
_entity_poly.entity_id
_entity_poly.type
_entity_poly.pdbx_seq_one_letter_code
_entity_poly.pdbx_strand_id
1 'polypeptide(L)'
;MKRKLIFLNGTSSSYKSTISLYLRNYFHKKFLYNNINDIYTIYDSDYFFFKIMPIKWQFDQDNSGFICKRDIDNKIISVTANNDNIALNSWRNYMQTIFNILVNTMHNIIIVDVICNIDSIINIINIIKDIKLKEIEYEIILIGLKSSIENLNNREKLREDRSIGIAEHQKKFVDDINNKLANFIIDIDHKDSKEIGNFIIQELEKNENFIVMEEFLNKIIKLKDENNSNINIDFGVSDL
;
A
#
# COMPACT_ATOMS: atom_id res chain seq x y z
N MET A 1 -19.25 6.82 -15.81
CA MET A 1 -18.64 5.47 -15.68
C MET A 1 -17.84 5.47 -14.40
N LYS A 2 -18.12 4.55 -13.47
CA LYS A 2 -17.40 4.46 -12.20
C LYS A 2 -15.94 4.07 -12.46
N ARG A 3 -15.02 4.69 -11.72
CA ARG A 3 -13.58 4.40 -11.81
C ARG A 3 -13.22 3.40 -10.72
N LYS A 4 -12.16 2.62 -10.93
CA LYS A 4 -11.70 1.63 -9.94
C LYS A 4 -10.46 2.15 -9.22
N LEU A 5 -10.48 2.13 -7.90
CA LEU A 5 -9.32 2.34 -7.02
C LEU A 5 -8.97 1.00 -6.36
N ILE A 6 -7.84 0.43 -6.77
CA ILE A 6 -7.42 -0.92 -6.34
C ILE A 6 -6.30 -0.78 -5.31
N PHE A 7 -6.49 -1.35 -4.12
CA PHE A 7 -5.49 -1.49 -3.08
C PHE A 7 -4.99 -2.93 -3.02
N LEU A 8 -3.69 -3.14 -3.18
CA LEU A 8 -3.05 -4.43 -2.88
C LEU A 8 -2.51 -4.40 -1.46
N ASN A 9 -3.19 -5.07 -0.53
CA ASN A 9 -2.79 -5.11 0.88
C ASN A 9 -2.19 -6.46 1.24
N GLY A 10 -1.00 -6.44 1.82
CA GLY A 10 -0.25 -7.64 2.14
C GLY A 10 1.02 -7.28 2.90
N THR A 11 1.59 -8.25 3.61
CA THR A 11 2.84 -8.06 4.36
C THR A 11 4.02 -7.76 3.44
N SER A 12 5.14 -7.33 4.00
CA SER A 12 6.45 -7.37 3.34
C SER A 12 6.65 -8.73 2.67
N SER A 13 7.24 -8.72 1.47
CA SER A 13 7.50 -9.93 0.67
C SER A 13 6.27 -10.74 0.20
N SER A 14 5.08 -10.13 0.16
CA SER A 14 3.86 -10.75 -0.38
C SER A 14 3.63 -10.53 -1.89
N TYR A 15 4.67 -10.26 -2.67
CA TYR A 15 4.61 -9.99 -4.13
C TYR A 15 3.81 -8.74 -4.58
N LYS A 16 3.37 -7.85 -3.68
CA LYS A 16 2.61 -6.62 -4.04
C LYS A 16 3.19 -5.90 -5.27
N SER A 17 4.47 -5.53 -5.22
CA SER A 17 5.17 -4.81 -6.29
C SER A 17 5.26 -5.60 -7.61
N THR A 18 5.44 -6.91 -7.54
CA THR A 18 5.52 -7.77 -8.73
C THR A 18 4.14 -7.92 -9.38
N ILE A 19 3.11 -8.21 -8.57
CA ILE A 19 1.73 -8.35 -9.02
C ILE A 19 1.26 -7.04 -9.64
N SER A 20 1.62 -5.92 -9.03
CA SER A 20 1.17 -4.64 -9.52
C SER A 20 1.79 -4.26 -10.87
N LEU A 21 3.07 -4.57 -11.10
CA LEU A 21 3.71 -4.44 -12.41
C LEU A 21 2.99 -5.32 -13.45
N TYR A 22 2.60 -6.53 -13.06
CA TYR A 22 1.82 -7.42 -13.92
C TYR A 22 0.47 -6.79 -14.30
N LEU A 23 -0.27 -6.28 -13.31
CA LEU A 23 -1.56 -5.62 -13.53
C LEU A 23 -1.40 -4.36 -14.39
N ARG A 24 -0.35 -3.56 -14.18
CA ARG A 24 -0.02 -2.41 -15.04
C ARG A 24 0.11 -2.82 -16.49
N ASN A 25 0.89 -3.87 -16.76
CA ASN A 25 1.16 -4.31 -18.14
C ASN A 25 -0.11 -4.81 -18.83
N TYR A 26 -0.97 -5.53 -18.10
CA TYR A 26 -2.28 -5.94 -18.60
C TYR A 26 -3.19 -4.74 -18.89
N PHE A 27 -3.20 -3.78 -17.97
CA PHE A 27 -4.06 -2.60 -18.01
C PHE A 27 -3.44 -1.37 -18.67
N HIS A 28 -2.35 -1.52 -19.42
CA HIS A 28 -1.52 -0.41 -19.94
C HIS A 28 -2.28 0.60 -20.85
N LYS A 29 -3.54 0.32 -21.22
CA LYS A 29 -4.44 1.25 -21.91
C LYS A 29 -5.59 1.81 -21.05
N LYS A 30 -5.75 1.37 -19.81
CA LYS A 30 -6.94 1.61 -18.95
C LYS A 30 -6.61 2.10 -17.53
N PHE A 31 -5.39 1.87 -17.01
CA PHE A 31 -5.03 2.19 -15.63
C PHE A 31 -3.69 2.94 -15.58
N LEU A 32 -3.59 3.90 -14.65
CA LEU A 32 -2.33 4.53 -14.28
C LEU A 32 -1.76 3.79 -13.07
N TYR A 33 -0.49 3.44 -13.16
CA TYR A 33 0.19 2.60 -12.20
C TYR A 33 1.12 3.42 -11.30
N ASN A 34 1.03 3.20 -9.98
CA ASN A 34 1.93 3.80 -9.02
C ASN A 34 2.33 2.79 -7.94
N ASN A 35 3.63 2.62 -7.73
CA ASN A 35 4.20 1.74 -6.71
C ASN A 35 5.24 2.51 -5.92
N ILE A 36 5.18 2.41 -4.60
CA ILE A 36 6.09 3.10 -3.70
C ILE A 36 7.56 2.77 -4.03
N ASN A 37 7.86 1.55 -4.48
CA ASN A 37 9.21 1.15 -4.88
C ASN A 37 9.65 1.71 -6.23
N ASP A 38 8.71 1.92 -7.15
CA ASP A 38 9.01 2.49 -8.46
C ASP A 38 9.26 4.00 -8.33
N ILE A 39 8.59 4.67 -7.37
CA ILE A 39 8.96 6.01 -6.95
C ILE A 39 10.43 6.03 -6.49
N TYR A 40 10.89 5.04 -5.72
CA TYR A 40 12.29 5.00 -5.25
C TYR A 40 13.34 4.76 -6.35
N THR A 41 12.99 4.08 -7.45
CA THR A 41 13.93 3.70 -8.54
C THR A 41 13.96 4.66 -9.72
N ILE A 42 12.92 5.49 -9.92
CA ILE A 42 12.90 6.55 -10.94
C ILE A 42 14.02 7.60 -10.74
N TYR A 43 14.71 7.58 -9.59
CA TYR A 43 15.75 8.54 -9.22
C TYR A 43 17.16 8.30 -9.77
N ASP A 44 17.37 7.31 -10.63
CA ASP A 44 18.69 6.97 -11.20
C ASP A 44 18.74 6.99 -12.74
N SER A 45 17.80 7.66 -13.42
CA SER A 45 17.83 7.80 -14.89
C SER A 45 17.52 9.22 -15.37
N ASP A 46 18.16 9.64 -16.47
CA ASP A 46 18.18 10.98 -17.06
C ASP A 46 16.82 11.52 -17.58
N TYR A 47 15.69 10.93 -17.18
CA TYR A 47 14.36 11.41 -17.57
C TYR A 47 13.71 12.22 -16.43
N PHE A 48 13.57 13.52 -16.72
CA PHE A 48 12.90 14.57 -15.93
C PHE A 48 11.64 14.08 -15.18
N PHE A 49 11.70 13.89 -13.86
CA PHE A 49 10.63 14.15 -12.87
C PHE A 49 11.20 14.19 -11.43
N PHE A 50 11.21 15.38 -10.83
CA PHE A 50 11.49 15.74 -9.41
C PHE A 50 12.30 14.78 -8.54
N LYS A 51 13.63 14.90 -8.54
CA LYS A 51 14.59 14.23 -7.64
C LYS A 51 14.29 14.45 -6.15
N ILE A 52 13.56 13.53 -5.52
CA ILE A 52 13.57 13.32 -4.06
C ILE A 52 14.24 11.98 -3.83
N MET A 53 15.54 11.98 -3.55
CA MET A 53 16.26 10.74 -3.25
C MET A 53 15.52 9.98 -2.14
N PRO A 54 15.33 8.65 -2.25
CA PRO A 54 15.21 7.86 -1.05
C PRO A 54 16.51 8.09 -0.31
N ILE A 55 16.43 8.78 0.82
CA ILE A 55 17.35 8.54 1.92
C ILE A 55 17.42 7.01 1.98
N LYS A 56 18.60 6.44 1.68
CA LYS A 56 18.84 5.01 1.93
C LYS A 56 18.15 4.73 3.25
N TRP A 57 17.30 3.72 3.31
CA TRP A 57 16.80 3.20 4.58
C TRP A 57 18.01 2.61 5.32
N GLN A 58 18.95 3.46 5.71
CA GLN A 58 19.83 3.22 6.81
C GLN A 58 18.90 3.36 7.99
N PHE A 59 18.33 2.22 8.36
CA PHE A 59 17.55 1.99 9.57
C PHE A 59 18.31 2.38 10.86
N ASP A 60 19.52 2.94 10.73
CA ASP A 60 20.45 3.34 11.78
C ASP A 60 20.93 4.80 11.67
N GLN A 61 20.36 5.66 10.81
CA GLN A 61 20.73 7.09 10.79
C GLN A 61 19.54 7.99 11.08
N ASP A 62 19.78 9.01 11.91
CA ASP A 62 18.84 9.97 12.54
C ASP A 62 17.87 10.72 11.60
N ASN A 63 17.93 10.48 10.28
CA ASN A 63 17.19 11.22 9.26
C ASN A 63 16.22 10.39 8.42
N SER A 64 16.02 9.10 8.69
CA SER A 64 15.25 8.19 7.82
C SER A 64 13.71 8.34 7.87
N GLY A 65 13.17 9.30 8.63
CA GLY A 65 11.71 9.50 8.78
C GLY A 65 11.00 8.40 9.57
N PHE A 66 11.65 7.27 9.80
CA PHE A 66 11.14 6.12 10.54
C PHE A 66 12.19 5.63 11.53
N ILE A 67 11.78 5.41 12.77
CA ILE A 67 12.63 4.90 13.84
C ILE A 67 12.30 3.42 14.04
N CYS A 68 13.26 2.55 13.77
CA CYS A 68 13.15 1.12 14.01
C CYS A 68 13.85 0.76 15.32
N LYS A 69 13.09 0.29 16.32
CA LYS A 69 13.66 -0.21 17.57
C LYS A 69 13.91 -1.71 17.44
N ARG A 70 15.10 -2.14 17.86
CA ARG A 70 15.51 -3.54 17.83
C ARG A 70 15.82 -4.08 19.22
N ASP A 71 15.65 -5.38 19.41
CA ASP A 71 16.06 -6.08 20.62
C ASP A 71 17.55 -6.47 20.58
N ILE A 72 18.01 -7.12 21.65
CA ILE A 72 19.39 -7.61 21.77
C ILE A 72 19.77 -8.66 20.72
N ASP A 73 18.77 -9.32 20.11
CA ASP A 73 18.94 -10.30 19.03
C ASP A 73 18.79 -9.65 17.64
N ASN A 74 18.79 -8.32 17.58
CA ASN A 74 18.63 -7.51 16.37
C ASN A 74 17.25 -7.65 15.68
N LYS A 75 16.25 -8.22 16.37
CA LYS A 75 14.88 -8.34 15.87
C LYS A 75 14.13 -7.04 16.04
N ILE A 76 13.25 -6.74 15.09
CA ILE A 76 12.44 -5.52 15.12
C ILE A 76 11.36 -5.62 16.19
N ILE A 77 11.43 -4.74 17.19
CA ILE A 77 10.42 -4.60 18.25
C ILE A 77 9.31 -3.66 17.81
N SER A 78 9.68 -2.53 17.22
CA SER A 78 8.72 -1.51 16.78
C SER A 78 9.27 -0.67 15.65
N VAL A 79 8.39 -0.21 14.76
CA VAL A 79 8.68 0.83 13.78
C VAL A 79 7.75 2.00 14.05
N THR A 80 8.30 3.20 14.24
CA THR A 80 7.52 4.42 14.49
C THR A 80 7.90 5.51 13.50
N ALA A 81 6.92 6.21 12.94
CA ALA A 81 7.16 7.39 12.13
C ALA A 81 7.67 8.56 13.00
N ASN A 82 8.64 9.32 12.49
CA ASN A 82 9.04 10.59 13.07
C ASN A 82 8.32 11.72 12.31
N ASN A 83 7.17 12.14 12.83
CA ASN A 83 6.30 13.14 12.19
C ASN A 83 6.95 14.52 12.01
N ASP A 84 7.98 14.84 12.80
CA ASP A 84 8.72 16.09 12.66
C ASP A 84 9.83 15.99 11.60
N ASN A 85 10.02 14.80 11.01
CA ASN A 85 11.05 14.59 10.00
C ASN A 85 10.64 15.23 8.66
N ILE A 86 11.50 16.11 8.16
CA ILE A 86 11.30 16.86 6.91
C ILE A 86 11.15 15.91 5.71
N ALA A 87 11.88 14.80 5.66
CA ALA A 87 11.81 13.87 4.53
C ALA A 87 10.49 13.10 4.52
N LEU A 88 9.98 12.69 5.69
CA LEU A 88 8.66 12.06 5.80
C LEU A 88 7.55 13.03 5.36
N ASN A 89 7.59 14.28 5.84
CA ASN A 89 6.61 15.30 5.44
C ASN A 89 6.71 15.67 3.95
N SER A 90 7.92 15.71 3.39
CA SER A 90 8.13 15.93 1.95
C SER A 90 7.56 14.78 1.12
N TRP A 91 7.78 13.54 1.56
CA TRP A 91 7.19 12.35 0.94
C TRP A 91 5.66 12.38 1.00
N ARG A 92 5.10 12.78 2.15
CA ARG A 92 3.65 12.94 2.34
C ARG A 92 3.05 13.92 1.32
N ASN A 93 3.62 15.12 1.24
CA ASN A 93 3.19 16.15 0.28
C ASN A 93 3.34 15.69 -1.18
N TYR A 94 4.41 14.94 -1.49
CA TYR A 94 4.60 14.36 -2.82
C TYR A 94 3.51 13.34 -3.15
N MET A 95 3.21 12.40 -2.24
CA MET A 95 2.14 11.42 -2.44
C MET A 95 0.79 12.09 -2.64
N GLN A 96 0.46 13.10 -1.83
CA GLN A 96 -0.76 13.89 -2.00
C GLN A 96 -0.81 14.57 -3.38
N THR A 97 0.31 15.14 -3.83
CA THR A 97 0.42 15.77 -5.16
C THR A 97 0.23 14.75 -6.28
N ILE A 98 0.86 13.57 -6.17
CA ILE A 98 0.69 12.48 -7.13
C ILE A 98 -0.78 12.05 -7.14
N PHE A 99 -1.40 11.79 -5.99
CA PHE A 99 -2.83 11.44 -5.93
C PHE A 99 -3.71 12.51 -6.57
N ASN A 100 -3.43 13.79 -6.31
CA ASN A 100 -4.11 14.90 -6.98
C ASN A 100 -4.01 14.79 -8.50
N ILE A 101 -2.81 14.55 -9.05
CA ILE A 101 -2.63 14.38 -10.50
C ILE A 101 -3.39 13.15 -11.00
N LEU A 102 -3.21 11.99 -10.35
CA LEU A 102 -3.81 10.72 -10.77
C LEU A 102 -5.33 10.81 -10.84
N VAL A 103 -5.96 11.38 -9.81
CA VAL A 103 -7.41 11.55 -9.73
C VAL A 103 -7.91 12.50 -10.81
N ASN A 104 -7.16 13.59 -11.09
CA ASN A 104 -7.51 14.55 -12.15
C ASN A 104 -7.36 13.98 -13.57
N THR A 105 -6.52 12.96 -13.78
CA THR A 105 -6.36 12.34 -15.11
C THR A 105 -7.49 11.38 -15.51
N MET A 106 -8.50 11.20 -14.66
CA MET A 106 -9.67 10.33 -14.91
C MET A 106 -9.32 8.87 -15.26
N HIS A 107 -8.17 8.35 -14.84
CA HIS A 107 -7.82 6.94 -15.05
C HIS A 107 -8.26 6.08 -13.86
N ASN A 108 -8.40 4.77 -14.09
CA ASN A 108 -8.44 3.85 -12.96
C ASN A 108 -7.06 3.83 -12.28
N ILE A 109 -7.03 3.71 -10.96
CA ILE A 109 -5.81 3.86 -10.15
C ILE A 109 -5.53 2.54 -9.43
N ILE A 110 -4.29 2.06 -9.55
CA ILE A 110 -3.79 0.95 -8.74
C ILE A 110 -2.81 1.54 -7.72
N ILE A 111 -3.18 1.46 -6.44
CA ILE A 111 -2.31 1.82 -5.32
C ILE A 111 -1.63 0.55 -4.83
N VAL A 112 -0.30 0.58 -4.87
CA VAL A 112 0.54 -0.55 -4.53
C VAL A 112 1.40 -0.18 -3.34
N ASP A 113 1.57 -1.16 -2.47
CA ASP A 113 2.59 -1.16 -1.42
C ASP A 113 2.34 -0.16 -0.29
N VAL A 114 1.07 0.00 0.07
CA VAL A 114 0.69 0.55 1.36
C VAL A 114 0.39 -0.65 2.26
N ILE A 115 1.10 -0.77 3.38
CA ILE A 115 0.55 -1.55 4.50
C ILE A 115 -0.61 -0.71 4.99
N CYS A 116 -1.79 -1.03 4.47
CA CYS A 116 -2.96 -0.21 4.65
C CYS A 116 -3.38 -0.29 6.12
N ASN A 117 -2.94 0.66 6.93
CA ASN A 117 -3.65 0.93 8.17
C ASN A 117 -4.94 1.70 7.88
N ILE A 118 -5.90 1.57 8.80
CA ILE A 118 -7.24 2.14 8.62
C ILE A 118 -7.15 3.64 8.33
N ASP A 119 -6.30 4.35 9.08
CA ASP A 119 -6.11 5.79 8.93
C ASP A 119 -5.54 6.16 7.56
N SER A 120 -4.55 5.42 7.08
CA SER A 120 -3.97 5.60 5.75
C SER A 120 -5.03 5.53 4.66
N ILE A 121 -5.93 4.54 4.75
CA ILE A 121 -6.99 4.36 3.77
C ILE A 121 -8.00 5.52 3.87
N ILE A 122 -8.39 5.91 5.08
CA ILE A 122 -9.27 7.06 5.33
C ILE A 122 -8.69 8.32 4.70
N ASN A 123 -7.41 8.59 4.93
CA ASN A 123 -6.74 9.79 4.44
C ASN A 123 -6.65 9.80 2.92
N ILE A 124 -6.26 8.69 2.29
CA ILE A 124 -6.27 8.56 0.83
C ILE A 124 -7.67 8.83 0.27
N ILE A 125 -8.71 8.25 0.89
CA ILE A 125 -10.10 8.47 0.46
C ILE A 125 -10.50 9.94 0.65
N ASN A 126 -10.14 10.57 1.76
CA ASN A 126 -10.44 11.97 2.02
C ASN A 126 -9.74 12.90 1.02
N ILE A 127 -8.46 12.66 0.71
CA ILE A 127 -7.75 13.39 -0.36
C ILE A 127 -8.52 13.26 -1.67
N ILE A 128 -8.96 12.05 -2.04
CA ILE A 128 -9.74 11.83 -3.26
C ILE A 128 -11.09 12.57 -3.22
N LYS A 129 -11.76 12.61 -2.08
CA LYS A 129 -13.03 13.34 -1.90
C LYS A 129 -12.85 14.86 -1.94
N ASP A 130 -11.76 15.38 -1.37
CA ASP A 130 -11.47 16.81 -1.30
C ASP A 130 -11.09 17.40 -2.65
N ILE A 131 -10.55 16.56 -3.55
CA ILE A 131 -10.45 16.88 -4.96
C ILE A 131 -11.88 16.96 -5.50
N LYS A 132 -12.44 18.18 -5.52
CA LYS A 132 -13.80 18.58 -5.93
C LYS A 132 -14.15 18.28 -7.40
N LEU A 133 -13.70 17.17 -7.98
CA LEU A 133 -14.25 16.62 -9.21
C LEU A 133 -15.58 15.97 -8.87
N LYS A 134 -16.61 16.80 -8.69
CA LYS A 134 -17.97 16.43 -8.21
C LYS A 134 -18.69 15.36 -9.03
N GLU A 135 -18.07 14.81 -10.07
CA GLU A 135 -18.67 13.91 -11.05
C GLU A 135 -17.93 12.57 -11.19
N ILE A 136 -16.81 12.35 -10.48
CA ILE A 136 -16.08 11.08 -10.56
C ILE A 136 -16.34 10.25 -9.31
N GLU A 137 -17.11 9.19 -9.48
CA GLU A 137 -17.33 8.18 -8.46
C GLU A 137 -16.30 7.04 -8.61
N TYR A 138 -15.64 6.68 -7.50
CA TYR A 138 -14.72 5.55 -7.41
C TYR A 138 -15.37 4.36 -6.72
N GLU A 139 -15.15 3.19 -7.30
CA GLU A 139 -15.31 1.88 -6.68
C GLU A 139 -13.98 1.48 -6.04
N ILE A 140 -14.05 1.12 -4.77
CA ILE A 140 -12.89 0.72 -4.00
C ILE A 140 -12.78 -0.80 -3.98
N ILE A 141 -11.59 -1.29 -4.30
CA ILE A 141 -11.28 -2.71 -4.37
C ILE A 141 -10.05 -2.98 -3.53
N LEU A 142 -10.23 -3.53 -2.33
CA LEU A 142 -9.15 -4.00 -1.48
C LEU A 142 -8.90 -5.50 -1.75
N ILE A 143 -7.71 -5.82 -2.20
CA ILE A 143 -7.26 -7.18 -2.49
C ILE A 143 -6.27 -7.58 -1.41
N GLY A 144 -6.65 -8.56 -0.60
CA GLY A 144 -5.79 -9.11 0.45
C GLY A 144 -4.84 -10.17 -0.11
N LEU A 145 -3.55 -10.05 0.15
CA LEU A 145 -2.55 -11.08 -0.16
C LEU A 145 -2.11 -11.76 1.13
N LYS A 146 -2.34 -13.07 1.21
CA LYS A 146 -2.08 -13.90 2.39
C LYS A 146 -1.02 -14.94 2.08
N SER A 147 -0.06 -15.08 2.99
CA SER A 147 1.04 -16.05 2.92
C SER A 147 1.35 -16.58 4.32
N SER A 148 1.86 -17.80 4.41
CA SER A 148 2.42 -18.34 5.64
C SER A 148 3.65 -17.56 6.08
N ILE A 149 3.90 -17.52 7.39
CA ILE A 149 5.03 -16.78 7.92
C ILE A 149 6.38 -17.37 7.45
N GLU A 150 6.42 -18.68 7.29
CA GLU A 150 7.59 -19.41 6.79
C GLU A 150 7.96 -18.93 5.37
N ASN A 151 7.00 -18.88 4.45
CA ASN A 151 7.25 -18.41 3.09
C ASN A 151 7.63 -16.93 3.05
N LEU A 152 6.99 -16.09 3.85
CA LEU A 152 7.34 -14.67 3.96
C LEU A 152 8.78 -14.49 4.44
N ASN A 153 9.18 -15.19 5.50
CA ASN A 153 10.53 -15.13 6.06
C ASN A 153 11.57 -15.68 5.08
N ASN A 154 11.26 -16.76 4.36
CA ASN A 154 12.13 -17.29 3.31
C ASN A 154 12.33 -16.27 2.18
N ARG A 155 11.27 -15.59 1.75
CA ARG A 155 11.36 -14.51 0.75
C ARG A 155 12.13 -13.30 1.26
N GLU A 156 11.97 -12.89 2.52
CA GLU A 156 12.77 -11.80 3.10
C GLU A 156 14.26 -12.14 3.13
N LYS A 157 14.62 -13.37 3.51
CA LYS A 157 16.02 -13.84 3.48
C LYS A 157 16.63 -13.79 2.08
N LEU A 158 15.87 -14.19 1.06
CA LEU A 158 16.35 -14.23 -0.33
C LEU A 158 16.55 -12.86 -0.96
N ARG A 159 15.93 -11.80 -0.43
CA ARG A 159 16.01 -10.46 -1.06
C ARG A 159 17.26 -9.67 -0.68
N GLU A 160 17.98 -10.10 0.35
CA GLU A 160 19.26 -9.51 0.85
C GLU A 160 19.23 -8.02 1.25
N ASP A 161 18.23 -7.26 0.79
CA ASP A 161 18.00 -5.82 1.01
C ASP A 161 17.08 -5.52 2.20
N ARG A 162 16.55 -6.56 2.87
CA ARG A 162 15.54 -6.44 3.93
C ARG A 162 16.01 -6.98 5.26
N SER A 163 15.61 -6.30 6.32
CA SER A 163 15.66 -6.86 7.67
C SER A 163 14.65 -8.00 7.79
N ILE A 164 15.11 -9.16 8.25
CA ILE A 164 14.26 -10.32 8.51
C ILE A 164 13.30 -10.00 9.66
N GLY A 165 12.03 -10.40 9.53
CA GLY A 165 11.01 -10.28 10.57
C GLY A 165 10.06 -9.09 10.41
N ILE A 166 10.24 -8.28 9.36
CA ILE A 166 9.30 -7.19 9.02
C ILE A 166 7.93 -7.79 8.69
N ALA A 167 7.90 -8.85 7.86
CA ALA A 167 6.66 -9.52 7.48
C ALA A 167 5.93 -10.11 8.70
N GLU A 168 6.67 -10.67 9.66
CA GLU A 168 6.12 -11.20 10.90
C GLU A 168 5.41 -10.13 11.72
N HIS A 169 6.08 -8.99 11.93
CA HIS A 169 5.54 -7.85 12.67
C HIS A 169 4.26 -7.30 12.02
N GLN A 170 4.17 -7.35 10.69
CA GLN A 170 3.01 -6.86 9.94
C GLN A 170 1.85 -7.86 9.88
N LYS A 171 2.12 -9.15 10.08
CA LYS A 171 1.21 -10.23 9.69
C LYS A 171 -0.16 -10.14 10.35
N LYS A 172 -0.18 -10.06 11.68
CA LYS A 172 -1.44 -10.00 12.43
C LYS A 172 -2.30 -8.84 11.96
N PHE A 173 -1.69 -7.66 11.86
CA PHE A 173 -2.38 -6.45 11.45
C PHE A 173 -2.95 -6.54 10.03
N VAL A 174 -2.12 -6.95 9.07
CA VAL A 174 -2.52 -7.09 7.67
C VAL A 174 -3.62 -8.13 7.51
N ASP A 175 -3.51 -9.28 8.19
CA ASP A 175 -4.51 -10.34 8.16
C ASP A 175 -5.85 -9.85 8.75
N ASP A 176 -5.82 -9.12 9.86
CA ASP A 176 -7.02 -8.53 10.47
C ASP A 176 -7.73 -7.54 9.53
N ILE A 177 -6.97 -6.65 8.87
CA ILE A 177 -7.50 -5.72 7.87
C ILE A 177 -8.09 -6.47 6.67
N ASN A 178 -7.36 -7.45 6.14
CA ASN A 178 -7.80 -8.24 4.99
C ASN A 178 -9.11 -8.98 5.31
N ASN A 179 -9.20 -9.62 6.47
CA ASN A 179 -10.40 -10.36 6.89
C ASN A 179 -11.65 -9.47 7.04
N LYS A 180 -11.46 -8.20 7.44
CA LYS A 180 -12.58 -7.27 7.67
C LYS A 180 -12.98 -6.48 6.42
N LEU A 181 -12.02 -6.11 5.58
CA LEU A 181 -12.20 -5.12 4.53
C LEU A 181 -11.98 -5.63 3.11
N ALA A 182 -11.20 -6.69 2.90
CA ALA A 182 -10.87 -7.11 1.53
C ALA A 182 -12.11 -7.57 0.78
N ASN A 183 -12.22 -7.18 -0.49
CA ASN A 183 -13.23 -7.70 -1.40
C ASN A 183 -12.96 -9.18 -1.71
N PHE A 184 -11.68 -9.56 -1.79
CA PHE A 184 -11.25 -10.95 -1.84
C PHE A 184 -9.82 -11.10 -1.32
N ILE A 185 -9.52 -12.29 -0.80
CA ILE A 185 -8.21 -12.65 -0.23
C ILE A 185 -7.61 -13.76 -1.09
N ILE A 186 -6.34 -13.60 -1.47
CA ILE A 186 -5.59 -14.53 -2.29
C ILE A 186 -4.50 -15.17 -1.45
N ASP A 187 -4.51 -16.49 -1.38
CA ASP A 187 -3.36 -17.26 -0.90
C ASP A 187 -2.27 -17.30 -1.99
N ILE A 188 -1.07 -16.84 -1.63
CA ILE A 188 0.08 -16.69 -2.53
C ILE A 188 1.20 -17.70 -2.27
N ASP A 189 0.99 -18.71 -1.41
CA ASP A 189 2.03 -19.67 -1.03
C ASP A 189 2.38 -20.64 -2.17
N HIS A 190 1.41 -20.94 -3.04
CA HIS A 190 1.54 -21.95 -4.09
C HIS A 190 1.23 -21.39 -5.49
N LYS A 191 1.32 -20.08 -5.64
CA LYS A 191 1.05 -19.39 -6.90
C LYS A 191 2.20 -18.48 -7.27
N ASP A 192 2.57 -18.47 -8.54
CA ASP A 192 3.47 -17.46 -9.04
C ASP A 192 2.73 -16.10 -9.20
N SER A 193 3.52 -15.02 -9.35
CA SER A 193 2.95 -13.67 -9.50
C SER A 193 2.05 -13.49 -10.73
N LYS A 194 2.25 -14.28 -11.79
CA LYS A 194 1.47 -14.23 -13.02
C LYS A 194 0.11 -14.91 -12.82
N GLU A 195 0.08 -16.06 -12.16
CA GLU A 195 -1.14 -16.75 -11.76
C GLU A 195 -2.00 -15.88 -10.84
N ILE A 196 -1.36 -15.21 -9.87
CA ILE A 196 -2.05 -14.27 -8.97
C ILE A 196 -2.61 -13.09 -9.76
N GLY A 197 -1.82 -12.49 -10.66
CA GLY A 197 -2.27 -11.39 -11.51
C GLY A 197 -3.45 -11.77 -12.42
N ASN A 198 -3.40 -12.95 -13.05
CA ASN A 198 -4.50 -13.48 -13.86
C ASN A 198 -5.77 -13.70 -13.04
N PHE A 199 -5.64 -14.23 -11.83
CA PHE A 199 -6.78 -14.39 -10.93
C PHE A 199 -7.42 -13.03 -10.60
N ILE A 200 -6.61 -12.02 -10.23
CA ILE A 200 -7.10 -10.67 -9.95
C ILE A 200 -7.84 -10.11 -11.16
N ILE A 201 -7.28 -10.23 -12.37
CA ILE A 201 -7.92 -9.75 -13.60
C ILE A 201 -9.29 -10.41 -13.80
N GLN A 202 -9.37 -11.73 -13.68
CA GLN A 202 -10.62 -12.46 -13.82
C GLN A 202 -11.67 -12.00 -12.80
N GLU A 203 -11.28 -11.80 -11.55
CA GLU A 203 -12.19 -11.30 -10.51
C GLU A 203 -12.63 -9.85 -10.76
N LEU A 204 -11.74 -9.00 -11.29
CA LEU A 204 -12.07 -7.62 -11.66
C LEU A 204 -13.00 -7.53 -12.88
N GLU A 205 -12.97 -8.53 -13.78
CA GLU A 205 -13.81 -8.61 -14.97
C GLU A 205 -15.17 -9.27 -14.69
N LYS A 206 -15.23 -10.25 -13.79
CA LYS A 206 -16.50 -10.91 -13.38
C LYS A 206 -17.38 -10.04 -12.50
N ASN A 207 -16.77 -9.23 -11.63
CA ASN A 207 -17.50 -8.44 -10.65
C ASN A 207 -17.76 -7.04 -11.21
N GLU A 208 -19.03 -6.75 -11.46
CA GLU A 208 -19.48 -5.43 -11.96
C GLU A 208 -19.85 -4.46 -10.84
N ASN A 209 -20.07 -4.96 -9.61
CA ASN A 209 -20.52 -4.15 -8.48
C ASN A 209 -19.52 -4.24 -7.33
N PHE A 210 -18.61 -3.27 -7.27
CA PHE A 210 -17.73 -3.07 -6.13
C PHE A 210 -18.27 -1.99 -5.19
N ILE A 211 -17.76 -1.97 -3.96
CA ILE A 211 -18.18 -1.02 -2.94
C ILE A 211 -17.80 0.38 -3.39
N VAL A 212 -18.78 1.29 -3.45
CA VAL A 212 -18.54 2.69 -3.77
C VAL A 212 -17.82 3.39 -2.63
N MET A 213 -17.00 4.38 -2.96
CA MET A 213 -16.07 5.03 -2.03
C MET A 213 -16.71 5.51 -0.72
N GLU A 214 -17.92 6.07 -0.77
CA GLU A 214 -18.62 6.54 0.42
C GLU A 214 -19.04 5.39 1.35
N GLU A 215 -19.57 4.30 0.80
CA GLU A 215 -19.92 3.10 1.56
C GLU A 215 -18.66 2.47 2.18
N PHE A 216 -17.58 2.39 1.41
CA PHE A 216 -16.30 1.85 1.87
C PHE A 216 -15.72 2.69 3.02
N LEU A 217 -15.76 4.02 2.91
CA LEU A 217 -15.33 4.93 3.96
C LEU A 217 -16.14 4.74 5.25
N ASN A 218 -17.46 4.65 5.16
CA ASN A 218 -18.32 4.41 6.31
C ASN A 218 -18.01 3.07 7.00
N LYS A 219 -17.76 2.02 6.20
CA LYS A 219 -17.33 0.71 6.72
C LYS A 219 -16.01 0.82 7.47
N ILE A 220 -15.04 1.57 6.95
CA ILE A 220 -13.73 1.75 7.59
C ILE A 220 -13.83 2.57 8.88
N ILE A 221 -14.59 3.68 8.87
CA ILE A 221 -14.79 4.51 10.07
C ILE A 221 -15.40 3.67 11.19
N LYS A 222 -16.42 2.87 10.88
CA LYS A 222 -17.02 1.96 11.87
C LYS A 222 -16.00 0.98 12.45
N LEU A 223 -15.14 0.39 11.60
CA LEU A 223 -14.07 -0.49 12.06
C LEU A 223 -13.04 0.25 12.93
N LYS A 224 -12.72 1.52 12.62
CA LYS A 224 -11.83 2.34 13.44
C LYS A 224 -12.42 2.49 14.85
N ASP A 225 -13.70 2.83 14.93
CA ASP A 225 -14.40 3.03 16.20
C ASP A 225 -14.48 1.75 17.04
N GLU A 226 -14.70 0.59 16.39
CA GLU A 226 -14.69 -0.73 17.03
C GLU A 226 -13.28 -1.14 17.52
N ASN A 227 -12.22 -0.69 16.84
CA ASN A 227 -10.82 -1.04 17.15
C ASN A 227 -10.09 0.02 17.99
N ASN A 228 -10.77 1.00 18.61
CA ASN A 228 -10.20 1.96 19.59
C ASN A 228 -9.59 1.29 20.85
N SER A 229 -9.32 -0.01 20.79
CA SER A 229 -8.46 -0.76 21.70
C SER A 229 -7.30 -1.42 20.90
N ASN A 230 -6.11 -0.80 20.96
CA ASN A 230 -4.78 -1.46 20.92
C ASN A 230 -4.04 -1.76 19.61
N ILE A 231 -4.31 -1.15 18.45
CA ILE A 231 -3.40 -1.35 17.29
C ILE A 231 -3.02 -0.04 16.59
N ASN A 232 -2.13 0.73 17.23
CA ASN A 232 -1.35 1.78 16.56
C ASN A 232 -0.07 1.14 16.02
N ILE A 233 -0.12 0.60 14.80
CA ILE A 233 1.10 0.43 13.99
C ILE A 233 1.03 1.50 12.91
N ASP A 234 1.65 2.64 13.21
CA ASP A 234 1.76 3.76 12.30
C ASP A 234 3.00 3.58 11.41
N PHE A 235 2.76 3.19 10.16
CA PHE A 235 3.78 3.16 9.11
C PHE A 235 3.90 4.53 8.38
N GLY A 236 3.50 5.62 9.04
CA GLY A 236 3.75 7.01 8.62
C GLY A 236 2.72 7.59 7.66
N VAL A 237 1.58 6.95 7.49
CA VAL A 237 0.54 7.32 6.51
C VAL A 237 -0.76 7.75 7.20
N SER A 238 -0.89 7.57 8.53
CA SER A 238 -2.08 7.98 9.30
C SER A 238 -2.24 9.49 9.50
N ASP A 239 -1.20 10.29 9.22
CA ASP A 239 -1.20 11.75 9.34
C ASP A 239 -1.09 12.47 7.98
N LEU A 240 -1.47 11.80 6.89
CA LEU A 240 -1.71 12.40 5.57
C LEU A 240 -3.07 13.09 5.47
#